data_AF-A0A8S2UJC8-F1
#
_entry.id   AF-A0A8S2UJC8-F1
#
_cell.length_a   1.000
_cell.length_b   1.000
_cell.length_c   1.000
_cell.angle_alpha   90.00
_cell.angle_beta   90.00
_cell.angle_gamma   90.00
#
_symmetry.space_group_name_H-M   'P 1'
#
loop_
_entity.id
_entity.type
_entity.pdbx_description
1 polymer ?
#
loop_
_entity_poly.entity_id
_entity_poly.type
_entity_poly.pdbx_seq_one_letter_code
_entity_poly.pdbx_strand_id
1 'polypeptide(L)'
;VIKAFEFIADAFNDDDDEDFIDYFEKTWIGAPKKRGVGRKNPLFTIDLWNVYDRVSANLPRSNNSIEGWHNAFAKRVSIAHPTITKLTDKIRREQSKFEVDIAQIRQGQEPKPKKATY
;
A
#
# COMPACT_ATOMS: atom_id res chain seq x y z
N VAL A 1 6.50 15.37 -1.65
CA VAL A 1 7.58 14.55 -2.25
C VAL A 1 8.59 15.43 -2.98
N ILE A 2 8.24 16.05 -4.12
CA ILE A 2 9.18 16.88 -4.90
C ILE A 2 9.88 17.97 -4.05
N LYS A 3 9.11 18.79 -3.32
CA LYS A 3 9.69 19.82 -2.41
C LYS A 3 10.62 19.26 -1.34
N ALA A 4 10.33 18.06 -0.84
CA ALA A 4 11.17 17.42 0.17
C ALA A 4 12.46 16.88 -0.45
N PHE A 5 12.38 16.33 -1.68
CA PHE A 5 13.55 15.96 -2.45
C PHE A 5 14.44 17.17 -2.75
N GLU A 6 13.88 18.28 -3.23
CA GLU A 6 14.63 19.52 -3.50
C GLU A 6 15.34 20.03 -2.24
N PHE A 7 14.64 20.08 -1.11
CA PHE A 7 15.23 20.47 0.18
C PHE A 7 16.38 19.54 0.63
N ILE A 8 16.23 18.22 0.41
CA ILE A 8 17.26 17.25 0.77
C ILE A 8 18.44 17.36 -0.19
N ALA A 9 18.20 17.46 -1.50
CA ALA A 9 19.22 17.60 -2.52
C ALA A 9 20.07 18.86 -2.30
N ASP A 10 19.45 19.99 -1.96
CA ASP A 10 20.15 21.24 -1.61
C ASP A 10 21.01 21.11 -0.33
N ALA A 11 20.72 20.14 0.53
CA ALA A 11 21.50 19.88 1.75
C ALA A 11 22.72 18.98 1.49
N PHE A 12 22.73 18.24 0.37
CA PHE A 12 23.89 17.47 -0.08
C PHE A 12 24.80 18.42 -0.87
N ASN A 13 25.92 18.83 -0.27
CA ASN A 13 26.87 19.81 -0.85
C ASN A 13 28.22 19.18 -1.22
N ASP A 14 28.34 17.85 -1.19
CA ASP A 14 29.56 17.13 -1.53
C ASP A 14 29.49 16.63 -2.98
N ASP A 15 30.55 16.88 -3.76
CA ASP A 15 30.64 16.48 -5.18
C ASP A 15 30.44 14.97 -5.38
N ASP A 16 30.74 14.16 -4.36
CA ASP A 16 30.57 12.69 -4.39
C ASP A 16 29.10 12.24 -4.44
N ASP A 17 28.15 13.10 -4.05
CA ASP A 17 26.71 12.78 -4.00
C ASP A 17 25.94 13.21 -5.27
N GLU A 18 26.55 14.01 -6.17
CA GLU A 18 25.88 14.50 -7.38
C GLU A 18 25.34 13.36 -8.26
N ASP A 19 26.15 12.32 -8.47
CA ASP A 19 25.78 11.17 -9.29
C ASP A 19 24.59 10.41 -8.69
N PHE A 20 24.54 10.31 -7.36
CA PHE A 20 23.44 9.67 -6.65
C PHE A 20 22.16 10.49 -6.74
N ILE A 21 22.25 11.81 -6.52
CA ILE A 21 21.11 12.72 -6.60
C ILE A 21 20.53 12.75 -8.01
N ASP A 22 21.38 12.85 -9.05
CA ASP A 22 20.95 12.81 -10.45
C ASP A 22 20.30 11.47 -10.82
N TYR A 23 20.89 10.35 -10.39
CA TYR A 23 20.31 9.03 -10.57
C TYR A 23 18.93 8.93 -9.91
N PHE A 24 18.82 9.36 -8.64
CA PHE A 24 17.58 9.28 -7.87
C PHE A 24 16.50 10.19 -8.48
N GLU A 25 16.88 11.41 -8.86
CA GLU A 25 15.99 12.37 -9.48
C GLU A 25 15.43 11.82 -10.79
N LYS A 26 16.27 11.29 -11.68
CA LYS A 26 15.82 10.73 -12.96
C LYS A 26 14.96 9.48 -12.78
N THR A 27 15.31 8.63 -11.82
CA THR A 27 14.66 7.34 -11.63
C THR A 27 13.28 7.48 -10.97
N TRP A 28 13.15 8.37 -9.96
CA TRP A 28 11.99 8.36 -9.06
C TRP A 28 11.21 9.69 -8.99
N ILE A 29 11.84 10.84 -9.25
CA ILE A 29 11.22 12.17 -9.08
C ILE A 29 10.86 12.82 -10.43
N GLY A 30 11.70 12.60 -11.44
CA GLY A 30 11.69 13.22 -12.76
C GLY A 30 12.54 14.48 -12.77
N ALA A 31 13.54 14.58 -13.64
CA ALA A 31 14.42 15.75 -13.72
C ALA A 31 13.67 17.01 -14.22
N PRO A 32 14.03 18.23 -13.80
CA PRO A 32 13.48 19.48 -14.33
C PRO A 32 13.63 19.56 -15.85
N LYS A 33 12.63 20.10 -16.54
CA LYS A 33 12.75 20.33 -17.99
C LYS A 33 13.71 21.49 -18.24
N LYS A 34 14.71 21.29 -19.11
CA LYS A 34 15.64 22.34 -19.55
C LYS A 34 14.94 23.52 -20.25
N ARG A 35 13.73 23.31 -20.78
CA ARG A 35 12.91 24.33 -21.44
C ARG A 35 11.43 24.11 -21.06
N GLY A 36 10.74 25.18 -20.68
CA GLY A 36 9.34 25.15 -20.27
C GLY A 36 9.13 24.84 -18.78
N VAL A 37 7.87 24.82 -18.36
CA VAL A 37 7.48 24.57 -16.97
C VAL A 37 7.25 23.06 -16.74
N GLY A 38 7.74 22.55 -15.61
CA GLY A 38 7.48 21.20 -15.12
C GLY A 38 8.69 20.27 -15.21
N ARG A 39 8.45 19.00 -14.86
CA ARG A 39 9.47 17.95 -14.74
C ARG A 39 9.27 16.90 -15.83
N LYS A 40 10.33 16.21 -16.21
CA LYS A 40 10.25 15.02 -17.09
C LYS A 40 9.58 13.89 -16.33
N ASN A 41 9.01 12.92 -17.05
CA ASN A 41 8.52 11.72 -16.40
C ASN A 41 9.72 10.94 -15.84
N PRO A 42 9.69 10.53 -14.57
CA PRO A 42 10.67 9.59 -14.03
C PRO A 42 10.53 8.21 -14.68
N LEU A 43 11.55 7.36 -14.50
CA LEU A 43 11.47 5.96 -14.90
C LEU A 43 10.36 5.22 -14.15
N PHE A 44 10.19 5.53 -12.86
CA PHE A 44 9.12 5.03 -12.01
C PHE A 44 8.36 6.20 -11.39
N THR A 45 7.12 6.38 -11.85
CA THR A 45 6.26 7.47 -11.41
C THR A 45 5.83 7.28 -9.96
N ILE A 46 5.55 8.40 -9.27
CA ILE A 46 5.28 8.42 -7.82
C ILE A 46 4.02 7.60 -7.47
N ASP A 47 3.06 7.51 -8.38
CA ASP A 47 1.86 6.67 -8.26
C ASP A 47 2.16 5.17 -8.18
N LEU A 48 3.31 4.72 -8.68
CA LEU A 48 3.74 3.31 -8.56
C LEU A 48 4.37 3.00 -7.19
N TRP A 49 4.57 4.01 -6.33
CA TRP A 49 5.20 3.77 -5.03
C TRP A 49 4.23 3.03 -4.11
N ASN A 50 4.72 2.00 -3.43
CA ASN A 50 3.96 1.14 -2.52
C ASN A 50 3.15 1.88 -1.42
N VAL A 51 3.54 3.11 -1.10
CA VAL A 51 2.95 3.95 -0.05
C VAL A 51 2.12 5.11 -0.60
N TYR A 52 2.10 5.31 -1.92
CA TYR A 52 1.43 6.44 -2.55
C TYR A 52 -0.06 6.49 -2.22
N ASP A 53 -0.78 5.41 -2.52
CA ASP A 53 -2.22 5.31 -2.26
C ASP A 53 -2.55 5.41 -0.77
N ARG A 54 -1.65 4.93 0.08
CA ARG A 54 -1.84 5.01 1.54
C ARG A 54 -1.72 6.44 2.04
N VAL A 55 -0.76 7.21 1.52
CA VAL A 55 -0.58 8.62 1.88
C VAL A 55 -1.72 9.45 1.29
N SER A 56 -2.09 9.21 0.03
CA SER A 56 -3.15 9.96 -0.65
C SER A 56 -4.52 9.75 0.01
N ALA A 57 -4.83 8.53 0.44
CA ALA A 57 -6.06 8.19 1.14
C ALA A 57 -5.98 8.35 2.68
N ASN A 58 -4.89 8.91 3.21
CA ASN A 58 -4.64 9.11 4.64
C ASN A 58 -4.88 7.84 5.49
N LEU A 59 -4.42 6.69 4.99
CA LEU A 59 -4.59 5.39 5.63
C LEU A 59 -3.56 5.18 6.75
N PRO A 60 -3.89 4.37 7.78
CA PRO A 60 -2.96 4.06 8.87
C PRO A 60 -1.63 3.48 8.37
N ARG A 61 -0.52 3.87 9.02
CA ARG A 61 0.84 3.34 8.73
C ARG A 61 1.03 1.89 9.16
N SER A 62 0.30 1.42 10.17
CA SER A 62 0.35 0.03 10.63
C SER A 62 -0.59 -0.85 9.81
N ASN A 63 -0.13 -2.05 9.48
CA ASN A 63 -0.89 -3.13 8.85
C ASN A 63 -1.63 -4.03 9.87
N ASN A 64 -1.76 -3.62 11.14
CA ASN A 64 -2.37 -4.41 12.22
C ASN A 64 -3.74 -5.03 11.86
N SER A 65 -4.58 -4.28 11.13
CA SER A 65 -5.89 -4.78 10.68
C SER A 65 -5.75 -5.91 9.66
N ILE A 66 -4.78 -5.79 8.73
CA ILE A 66 -4.46 -6.79 7.71
C ILE A 66 -3.84 -8.02 8.37
N GLU A 67 -2.91 -7.84 9.31
CA GLU A 67 -2.32 -8.94 10.08
C GLU A 67 -3.38 -9.67 10.92
N GLY A 68 -4.26 -8.92 11.57
CA GLY A 68 -5.41 -9.48 12.30
C GLY A 68 -6.32 -10.30 11.39
N TRP A 69 -6.56 -9.82 10.17
CA TRP A 69 -7.32 -10.56 9.16
C TRP A 69 -6.60 -11.82 8.70
N HIS A 70 -5.30 -11.75 8.37
CA HIS A 70 -4.50 -12.91 7.98
C HIS A 70 -4.48 -13.97 9.08
N ASN A 71 -4.31 -13.57 10.34
CA ASN A 71 -4.35 -14.49 11.48
C ASN A 71 -5.72 -15.17 11.63
N ALA A 72 -6.82 -14.42 11.47
CA ALA A 72 -8.17 -14.98 11.51
C ALA A 72 -8.45 -15.89 10.30
N PHE A 73 -7.95 -15.55 9.12
CA PHE A 73 -8.08 -16.36 7.92
C PHE A 73 -7.29 -17.66 8.04
N ALA A 74 -6.03 -17.62 8.47
CA ALA A 74 -5.21 -18.80 8.71
C ALA A 74 -5.89 -19.79 9.68
N LYS A 75 -6.46 -19.28 10.77
CA LYS A 75 -7.28 -20.08 11.71
C LYS A 75 -8.50 -20.73 11.04
N ARG A 76 -9.15 -20.08 10.08
CA ARG A 76 -10.31 -20.60 9.33
C ARG A 76 -9.95 -21.58 8.22
N VAL A 77 -8.79 -21.38 7.58
CA VAL A 77 -8.21 -22.35 6.65
C VAL A 77 -7.91 -23.63 7.42
N SER A 78 -7.27 -23.51 8.59
CA SER A 78 -6.93 -24.61 9.51
C SER A 78 -6.12 -25.74 8.84
N ILE A 79 -5.31 -25.40 7.84
CA ILE A 79 -4.43 -26.32 7.11
C ILE A 79 -3.08 -25.62 6.98
N ALA A 80 -1.99 -26.28 7.42
CA ALA A 80 -0.65 -25.70 7.38
C ALA A 80 -0.14 -25.50 5.94
N HIS A 81 -0.37 -26.49 5.06
CA HIS A 81 0.06 -26.47 3.67
C HIS A 81 -1.10 -26.89 2.74
N PRO A 82 -2.09 -26.01 2.50
CA PRO A 82 -3.19 -26.32 1.60
C PRO A 82 -2.69 -26.41 0.15
N THR A 83 -3.24 -27.36 -0.61
CA THR A 83 -3.09 -27.35 -2.07
C THR A 83 -3.73 -26.09 -2.64
N ILE A 84 -3.28 -25.64 -3.81
CA ILE A 84 -3.84 -24.46 -4.48
C ILE A 84 -5.37 -24.55 -4.60
N THR A 85 -5.90 -25.73 -4.95
CA THR A 85 -7.34 -25.97 -5.03
C THR A 85 -8.08 -25.73 -3.71
N LYS A 86 -7.57 -26.28 -2.61
CA LYS A 86 -8.15 -26.10 -1.27
C LYS A 86 -8.05 -24.65 -0.81
N LEU A 87 -6.94 -23.98 -1.10
CA LEU A 87 -6.75 -22.57 -0.78
C LEU A 87 -7.74 -21.70 -1.55
N THR A 88 -7.87 -21.90 -2.86
CA THR A 88 -8.83 -21.19 -3.71
C THR A 88 -10.26 -21.36 -3.23
N ASP A 89 -10.65 -22.57 -2.83
CA ASP A 89 -11.99 -22.80 -2.29
C ASP A 89 -12.22 -22.09 -0.96
N LYS A 90 -11.21 -22.02 -0.09
CA LYS A 90 -11.28 -21.27 1.17
C LYS A 90 -11.36 -19.77 0.93
N ILE A 91 -10.57 -19.23 0.00
CA ILE A 91 -10.63 -17.82 -0.41
C ILE A 91 -12.01 -17.49 -0.99
N ARG A 92 -12.56 -18.35 -1.86
CA ARG A 92 -13.91 -18.14 -2.44
C ARG A 92 -14.99 -18.06 -1.37
N ARG A 93 -14.98 -18.97 -0.39
CA ARG A 93 -15.94 -18.97 0.72
C ARG A 93 -15.80 -17.71 1.59
N GLU A 94 -14.57 -17.30 1.83
CA GLU A 94 -14.25 -16.08 2.59
C GLU A 94 -14.79 -14.83 1.88
N GLN A 95 -14.56 -14.72 0.57
CA GLN A 95 -15.08 -13.65 -0.28
C GLN A 95 -16.62 -13.60 -0.25
N SER A 96 -17.29 -14.74 -0.45
CA SER A 96 -18.76 -14.79 -0.40
C SER A 96 -19.31 -14.34 0.96
N LYS A 97 -18.63 -14.67 2.05
CA LYS A 97 -19.00 -14.20 3.38
C LYS A 97 -18.86 -12.67 3.48
N PHE A 98 -17.76 -12.11 3.01
CA PHE A 98 -17.53 -10.66 3.03
C PHE A 98 -18.56 -9.90 2.20
N GLU A 99 -18.95 -10.41 1.04
CA GLU A 99 -19.95 -9.76 0.20
C GLU A 99 -21.31 -9.67 0.91
N VAL A 100 -21.70 -10.73 1.62
CA VAL A 100 -22.91 -10.72 2.46
C VAL A 100 -22.78 -9.72 3.60
N ASP A 101 -21.65 -9.72 4.32
CA ASP A 101 -21.42 -8.79 5.44
C ASP A 101 -21.43 -7.32 4.94
N ILE A 102 -20.82 -7.03 3.79
CA ILE A 102 -20.84 -5.70 3.16
C ILE A 102 -22.25 -5.30 2.75
N ALA A 103 -23.03 -6.22 2.17
CA ALA A 103 -24.42 -5.94 1.79
C ALA A 103 -25.29 -5.61 3.01
N GLN A 104 -25.12 -6.33 4.12
CA GLN A 104 -25.79 -6.06 5.39
C GLN A 104 -25.43 -4.68 5.94
N ILE A 105 -24.13 -4.35 5.98
CA ILE A 105 -23.66 -3.02 6.43
C ILE A 105 -24.25 -1.91 5.56
N ARG A 106 -24.29 -2.09 4.24
CA ARG A 106 -24.91 -1.12 3.31
C ARG A 106 -26.41 -0.95 3.53
N GLN A 107 -27.09 -1.97 4.04
CA GLN A 107 -28.50 -1.91 4.44
C GLN A 107 -28.71 -1.30 5.84
N GLY A 108 -27.63 -0.84 6.49
CA GLY A 108 -27.68 -0.27 7.85
C GLY A 108 -27.78 -1.31 8.95
N GLN A 109 -27.57 -2.60 8.65
CA GLN A 109 -27.48 -3.62 9.70
C GLN A 109 -26.15 -3.51 10.41
N GLU A 110 -26.19 -3.48 11.75
CA GLU A 110 -24.98 -3.45 12.54
C GLU A 110 -24.25 -4.81 12.49
N PRO A 111 -22.92 -4.82 12.33
CA PRO A 111 -22.15 -6.05 12.40
C PRO A 111 -22.31 -6.67 13.79
N LYS A 112 -22.59 -7.97 13.85
CA LYS A 112 -22.80 -8.67 15.11
C LYS A 112 -21.59 -8.46 16.04
N PRO A 113 -21.79 -8.03 17.30
CA PRO A 113 -20.69 -7.81 18.22
C PRO A 113 -19.93 -9.12 18.43
N LYS A 114 -18.60 -9.06 18.43
CA LYS A 114 -17.77 -10.21 18.82
C LYS A 114 -18.04 -10.50 20.29
N LYS A 115 -18.36 -11.76 20.62
CA LYS A 115 -18.43 -12.20 22.01
C LYS A 115 -17.04 -12.00 22.64
N ALA A 116 -16.99 -11.32 23.78
CA ALA A 116 -15.76 -11.23 24.56
C ALA A 116 -15.40 -12.65 25.03
N THR A 117 -14.23 -13.13 24.63
CA THR A 117 -13.64 -14.33 25.21
C THR A 117 -12.82 -13.87 26.40
N TYR A 118 -13.30 -14.14 27.62
CA TYR A 118 -12.54 -13.99 28.87
C TYR A 118 -11.59 -15.17 29.04
#